data_AF-A0A2V9KU98-F1
#
_entry.id   AF-A0A2V9KU98-F1
#
_cell.length_a   1.000
_cell.length_b   1.000
_cell.length_c   1.000
_cell.angle_alpha   90.00
_cell.angle_beta   90.00
_cell.angle_gamma   90.00
#
_symmetry.space_group_name_H-M   'P 1'
#
loop_
_entity.id
_entity.type
_entity.pdbx_description
1 polymer ?
#
loop_
_entity_poly.entity_id
_entity_poly.type
_entity_poly.pdbx_seq_one_letter_code
_entity_poly.pdbx_strand_id
1 'polypeptide(L)'
;MRADGARAIFLVLDEINGLANNPKFAHFLKAIVDSNAAISIEQPTLPLLLMVCGVEDRRRQLISQHESVGRIFDVVTIDPMTREEMDQFFVRAFESAHISVSPKALNILTHYAAGFPKVMHLIGNAAYWLDRDGTIDEDDALSAVLIAADEVGKRYVDQQVYKALRSDDYHSILAKIAGMGLSMS
;
A
#
# COMPACT_ATOMS: atom_id res chain seq x y z
N MET A 1 40.69 -5.02 -15.28
CA MET A 1 39.26 -5.39 -15.18
C MET A 1 38.49 -4.48 -16.12
N ARG A 2 37.99 -4.99 -17.25
CA ARG A 2 36.95 -4.30 -18.02
C ARG A 2 35.67 -4.41 -17.18
N ALA A 3 34.95 -3.30 -17.00
CA ALA A 3 33.65 -3.33 -16.35
C ALA A 3 32.71 -4.18 -17.23
N ASP A 4 32.35 -5.36 -16.75
CA ASP A 4 31.29 -6.16 -17.36
C ASP A 4 30.01 -5.32 -17.37
N GLY A 5 29.53 -4.98 -18.56
CA GLY A 5 28.32 -4.18 -18.73
C GLY A 5 27.09 -4.85 -18.10
N ALA A 6 26.04 -4.07 -17.87
CA ALA A 6 24.76 -4.61 -17.40
C ALA A 6 24.31 -5.76 -18.33
N ARG A 7 23.88 -6.87 -17.72
CA ARG A 7 23.49 -8.12 -18.42
C ARG A 7 21.98 -8.30 -18.58
N ALA A 8 21.17 -7.45 -17.94
CA ALA A 8 19.72 -7.36 -18.11
C ALA A 8 19.23 -5.98 -17.61
N ILE A 9 18.00 -5.62 -17.98
CA ILE A 9 17.24 -4.49 -17.42
C ILE A 9 16.07 -5.06 -16.61
N PHE A 10 15.93 -4.59 -15.38
CA PHE A 10 14.72 -4.78 -14.59
C PHE A 10 14.06 -3.42 -14.38
N LEU A 11 12.85 -3.25 -14.94
CA LEU A 11 12.08 -2.02 -14.86
C LEU A 11 10.83 -2.26 -14.01
N VAL A 12 10.74 -1.54 -12.90
CA VAL A 12 9.56 -1.56 -12.01
C VAL A 12 8.83 -0.23 -12.15
N LEU A 13 7.56 -0.29 -12.53
CA LEU A 13 6.64 0.83 -12.59
C LEU A 13 5.65 0.72 -11.43
N ASP A 14 5.93 1.45 -10.36
CA ASP A 14 5.06 1.48 -9.17
C ASP A 14 3.99 2.56 -9.27
N GLU A 15 2.88 2.37 -8.55
CA GLU A 15 1.81 3.37 -8.40
C GLU A 15 1.29 3.96 -9.72
N ILE A 16 0.92 3.10 -10.69
CA ILE A 16 0.42 3.52 -12.03
C ILE A 16 -0.96 4.22 -12.02
N ASN A 17 -1.44 4.67 -10.85
CA ASN A 17 -2.79 5.18 -10.63
C ASN A 17 -3.18 6.33 -11.57
N GLY A 18 -2.25 7.24 -11.86
CA GLY A 18 -2.48 8.39 -12.76
C GLY A 18 -2.39 8.05 -14.25
N LEU A 19 -1.89 6.86 -14.61
CA LEU A 19 -1.57 6.48 -15.98
C LEU A 19 -2.45 5.34 -16.51
N ALA A 20 -3.05 4.54 -15.62
CA ALA A 20 -3.85 3.37 -16.00
C ALA A 20 -5.04 3.69 -16.92
N ASN A 21 -5.61 4.90 -16.81
CA ASN A 21 -6.71 5.35 -17.67
C ASN A 21 -6.24 6.09 -18.95
N ASN A 22 -4.94 6.16 -19.21
CA ASN A 22 -4.39 6.82 -20.38
C ASN A 22 -4.13 5.80 -21.50
N PRO A 23 -4.83 5.87 -22.64
CA PRO A 23 -4.60 4.96 -23.77
C PRO A 23 -3.16 4.94 -24.25
N LYS A 24 -2.48 6.10 -24.25
CA LYS A 24 -1.07 6.20 -24.69
C LYS A 24 -0.14 5.38 -23.80
N PHE A 25 -0.45 5.27 -22.51
CA PHE A 25 0.33 4.47 -21.58
C PHE A 25 0.14 2.97 -21.83
N ALA A 26 -1.09 2.52 -22.07
CA ALA A 26 -1.36 1.13 -22.45
C ALA A 26 -0.64 0.73 -23.76
N HIS A 27 -0.68 1.60 -24.77
CA HIS A 27 0.08 1.41 -26.01
C HIS A 27 1.59 1.38 -25.78
N PHE A 28 2.11 2.26 -24.92
CA PHE A 28 3.52 2.30 -24.58
C PHE A 28 4.00 0.99 -23.95
N LEU A 29 3.24 0.42 -23.00
CA LEU A 29 3.58 -0.87 -22.40
C LEU A 29 3.62 -2.00 -23.44
N LYS A 30 2.62 -2.05 -24.33
CA LYS A 30 2.59 -3.03 -25.42
C LYS A 30 3.78 -2.86 -26.37
N ALA A 31 4.07 -1.63 -26.77
CA ALA A 31 5.16 -1.32 -27.69
C ALA A 31 6.53 -1.72 -27.11
N ILE A 32 6.77 -1.51 -25.80
CA ILE A 32 8.00 -1.95 -25.13
C ILE A 32 8.15 -3.46 -25.20
N VAL A 33 7.12 -4.21 -24.81
CA VAL A 33 7.18 -5.68 -24.78
C VAL A 33 7.37 -6.24 -26.19
N ASP A 34 6.64 -5.72 -27.18
CA ASP A 34 6.76 -6.14 -28.58
C ASP A 34 8.13 -5.82 -29.17
N SER A 35 8.65 -4.62 -28.92
CA SER A 35 9.96 -4.22 -29.41
C SER A 35 11.05 -5.10 -28.80
N ASN A 36 10.98 -5.36 -27.49
CA ASN A 36 11.94 -6.23 -26.83
C ASN A 36 11.87 -7.67 -27.38
N ALA A 37 10.67 -8.20 -27.63
CA ALA A 37 10.50 -9.53 -28.22
C ALA A 37 11.00 -9.60 -29.67
N ALA A 38 10.71 -8.59 -30.50
CA ALA A 38 11.13 -8.55 -31.91
C ALA A 38 12.66 -8.47 -32.04
N ILE A 39 13.32 -7.59 -31.29
CA ILE A 39 14.78 -7.45 -31.39
C ILE A 39 15.47 -8.70 -30.84
N SER A 40 14.91 -9.34 -29.80
CA SER A 40 15.44 -10.60 -29.24
C SER A 40 15.49 -11.76 -30.26
N ILE A 41 14.63 -11.74 -31.29
CA ILE A 41 14.61 -12.76 -32.37
C ILE A 41 15.75 -12.51 -33.37
N GLU A 42 16.06 -11.24 -33.65
CA GLU A 42 17.05 -10.85 -34.66
C GLU A 42 18.48 -10.79 -34.09
N GLN A 43 18.64 -10.42 -32.82
CA GLN A 43 19.93 -10.32 -32.14
C GLN A 43 19.78 -10.63 -30.64
N PRO A 44 20.81 -11.19 -29.96
CA PRO A 44 20.79 -11.34 -28.51
C PRO A 44 20.83 -9.95 -27.84
N THR A 45 19.66 -9.39 -27.56
CA THR A 45 19.49 -8.14 -26.82
C THR A 45 19.61 -8.34 -25.33
N LEU A 46 19.84 -7.22 -24.64
CA LEU A 46 19.77 -7.13 -23.20
C LEU A 46 18.35 -7.53 -22.72
N PRO A 47 18.18 -8.65 -21.97
CA PRO A 47 16.87 -9.09 -21.50
C PRO A 47 16.17 -8.03 -20.65
N LEU A 48 14.87 -7.82 -20.86
CA LEU A 48 14.03 -6.91 -20.09
C LEU A 48 13.02 -7.70 -19.26
N LEU A 49 13.02 -7.46 -17.94
CA LEU A 49 11.92 -7.80 -17.05
C LEU A 49 11.15 -6.51 -16.73
N LEU A 50 9.86 -6.47 -17.10
CA LEU A 50 8.96 -5.36 -16.82
C LEU A 50 7.96 -5.79 -15.74
N MET A 51 7.98 -5.10 -14.59
CA MET A 51 7.03 -5.28 -13.51
C MET A 51 6.20 -4.01 -13.37
N VAL A 52 4.87 -4.16 -13.34
CA VAL A 52 3.93 -3.06 -13.14
C VAL A 52 3.16 -3.33 -11.86
N CYS A 53 3.28 -2.44 -10.88
CA CYS A 53 2.63 -2.57 -9.58
C CYS A 53 1.38 -1.68 -9.53
N GLY A 54 0.30 -2.22 -9.00
CA GLY A 54 -0.95 -1.49 -8.83
C GLY A 54 -2.07 -2.39 -8.32
N VAL A 55 -3.21 -1.79 -8.06
CA VAL A 55 -4.41 -2.51 -7.63
C VAL A 55 -5.17 -3.10 -8.82
N GLU A 56 -5.97 -4.14 -8.56
CA GLU A 56 -6.79 -4.83 -9.56
C GLU A 56 -7.66 -3.87 -10.39
N ASP A 57 -8.22 -2.82 -9.79
CA ASP A 57 -8.99 -1.80 -10.52
C ASP A 57 -8.16 -1.07 -11.58
N ARG A 58 -6.89 -0.78 -11.28
CA ARG A 58 -5.99 -0.14 -12.26
C ARG A 58 -5.66 -1.09 -13.40
N ARG A 59 -5.49 -2.37 -13.11
CA ARG A 59 -5.30 -3.40 -14.13
C ARG A 59 -6.50 -3.47 -15.07
N ARG A 60 -7.73 -3.47 -14.52
CA ARG A 60 -8.97 -3.46 -15.32
C ARG A 60 -9.08 -2.22 -16.21
N GLN A 61 -8.73 -1.04 -15.70
CA GLN A 61 -8.67 0.19 -16.49
C GLN A 61 -7.67 0.09 -17.63
N LEU A 62 -6.46 -0.41 -17.36
CA LEU A 62 -5.42 -0.59 -18.36
C LEU A 62 -5.89 -1.53 -19.49
N ILE A 63 -6.54 -2.64 -19.14
CA ILE A 63 -7.12 -3.60 -20.08
C ILE A 63 -8.27 -2.97 -20.87
N SER A 64 -9.11 -2.14 -20.25
CA SER A 64 -10.20 -1.46 -20.97
C SER A 64 -9.68 -0.45 -21.99
N GLN A 65 -8.50 0.13 -21.77
CA GLN A 65 -7.86 1.00 -22.75
C GLN A 65 -7.20 0.20 -23.88
N HIS A 66 -6.72 -1.01 -23.62
CA HIS A 66 -6.12 -1.87 -24.65
C HIS A 66 -6.14 -3.36 -24.25
N GLU A 67 -7.03 -4.15 -24.85
CA GLU A 67 -7.28 -5.54 -24.44
C GLU A 67 -6.02 -6.42 -24.44
N SER A 68 -5.13 -6.22 -25.43
CA SER A 68 -3.91 -7.03 -25.54
C SER A 68 -2.95 -6.84 -24.37
N VAL A 69 -3.07 -5.76 -23.59
CA VAL A 69 -2.22 -5.52 -22.43
C VAL A 69 -2.50 -6.55 -21.33
N GLY A 70 -3.72 -7.07 -21.25
CA GLY A 70 -4.05 -8.14 -20.31
C GLY A 70 -3.34 -9.47 -20.60
N ARG A 71 -2.83 -9.65 -21.82
CA ARG A 71 -2.20 -10.90 -22.28
C ARG A 71 -0.67 -10.88 -22.21
N ILE A 72 -0.06 -9.72 -21.96
CA ILE A 72 1.41 -9.56 -21.92
C ILE A 72 1.98 -9.60 -20.49
N PHE A 73 1.12 -9.63 -19.48
CA PHE A 73 1.52 -9.64 -18.07
C PHE A 73 1.05 -10.91 -17.38
N ASP A 74 1.96 -11.55 -16.65
CA ASP A 74 1.63 -12.54 -15.63
C ASP A 74 1.25 -11.82 -14.33
N VAL A 75 0.05 -12.11 -13.82
CA VAL A 75 -0.45 -11.47 -12.60
C VAL A 75 0.05 -12.22 -11.38
N VAL A 76 0.82 -11.52 -10.54
CA VAL A 76 1.21 -12.00 -9.22
C VAL A 76 0.42 -11.23 -8.18
N THR A 77 -0.45 -11.93 -7.46
CA THR A 77 -1.19 -11.37 -6.33
C THR A 77 -0.30 -11.37 -5.10
N ILE A 78 -0.27 -10.24 -4.38
CA ILE A 78 0.38 -10.13 -3.08
C ILE A 78 -0.71 -10.20 -2.03
N ASP A 79 -0.72 -11.28 -1.25
CA ASP A 79 -1.64 -11.48 -0.14
C ASP A 79 -1.16 -10.73 1.12
N PRO A 80 -2.06 -10.46 2.09
CA PRO A 80 -1.65 -9.98 3.40
C PRO A 80 -0.64 -10.94 4.05
N MET A 81 0.26 -10.38 4.87
CA MET A 81 1.29 -11.16 5.54
C MET A 81 0.69 -12.24 6.43
N THR A 82 1.29 -13.43 6.43
CA THR A 82 0.86 -14.50 7.33
C THR A 82 1.20 -14.17 8.77
N ARG A 83 0.63 -14.94 9.70
CA ARG A 83 0.93 -14.79 11.13
C ARG A 83 2.42 -14.94 11.42
N GLU A 84 3.06 -15.92 10.80
CA GLU A 84 4.48 -16.21 10.99
C GLU A 84 5.37 -15.08 10.44
N GLU A 85 5.01 -14.51 9.30
CA GLU A 85 5.71 -13.36 8.73
C GLU A 85 5.57 -12.12 9.62
N MET A 86 4.38 -11.89 10.19
CA MET A 86 4.14 -10.80 11.13
C MET A 86 4.92 -10.98 12.44
N ASP A 87 4.93 -12.19 12.99
CA ASP A 87 5.69 -12.51 14.20
C ASP A 87 7.19 -12.22 13.95
N GLN A 88 7.73 -12.71 12.83
CA GLN A 88 9.12 -12.43 12.43
C GLN A 88 9.40 -10.95 12.23
N PHE A 89 8.46 -10.21 11.64
CA PHE A 89 8.59 -8.77 11.45
C PHE A 89 8.75 -8.04 12.79
N PHE A 90 7.81 -8.25 13.73
CA PHE A 90 7.84 -7.54 15.02
C PHE A 90 9.05 -7.94 15.87
N VAL A 91 9.35 -9.24 15.95
CA VAL A 91 10.51 -9.74 16.70
C VAL A 91 11.79 -9.11 16.16
N ARG A 92 12.04 -9.19 14.85
CA ARG A 92 13.26 -8.62 14.26
C ARG A 92 13.32 -7.09 14.38
N ALA A 93 12.18 -6.42 14.26
CA ALA A 93 12.11 -4.96 14.38
C ALA A 93 12.50 -4.52 15.81
N PHE A 94 11.90 -5.10 16.85
CA PHE A 94 12.23 -4.75 18.24
C PHE A 94 13.63 -5.20 18.63
N GLU A 95 14.06 -6.40 18.22
CA GLU A 95 15.43 -6.88 18.46
C GLU A 95 16.49 -5.92 17.87
N SER A 96 16.23 -5.36 16.68
CA SER A 96 17.15 -4.38 16.08
C SER A 96 17.33 -3.12 16.92
N ALA A 97 16.32 -2.78 17.74
CA ALA A 97 16.34 -1.68 18.68
C ALA A 97 16.72 -2.11 20.12
N HIS A 98 17.17 -3.36 20.30
CA HIS A 98 17.53 -3.95 21.59
C HIS A 98 16.35 -4.03 22.58
N ILE A 99 15.13 -4.14 22.03
CA ILE A 99 13.89 -4.28 22.77
C ILE A 99 13.40 -5.73 22.62
N SER A 100 12.94 -6.33 23.70
CA SER A 100 12.30 -7.65 23.66
C SER A 100 10.78 -7.51 23.57
N VAL A 101 10.10 -8.53 23.06
CA VAL A 101 8.62 -8.55 22.99
C VAL A 101 8.10 -9.81 23.67
N SER A 102 7.15 -9.63 24.59
CA SER A 102 6.54 -10.78 25.26
C SER A 102 5.65 -11.59 24.29
N PRO A 103 5.50 -12.91 24.47
CA PRO A 103 4.66 -13.72 23.57
C PRO A 103 3.21 -13.26 23.48
N LYS A 104 2.67 -12.72 24.58
CA LYS A 104 1.29 -12.22 24.62
C LYS A 104 1.15 -10.86 23.94
N ALA A 105 2.11 -9.96 24.14
CA ALA A 105 2.20 -8.72 23.38
C ALA A 105 2.26 -8.99 21.87
N LEU A 106 3.12 -9.92 21.45
CA LEU A 106 3.25 -10.31 20.05
C LEU A 106 1.92 -10.81 19.46
N ASN A 107 1.14 -11.58 20.23
CA ASN A 107 -0.18 -12.02 19.81
C ASN A 107 -1.17 -10.86 19.62
N ILE A 108 -1.14 -9.86 20.51
CA ILE A 108 -1.97 -8.66 20.38
C ILE A 108 -1.57 -7.86 19.14
N LEU A 109 -0.28 -7.56 18.99
CA LEU A 109 0.26 -6.78 17.87
C LEU A 109 -0.10 -7.40 16.52
N THR A 110 0.13 -8.71 16.37
CA THR A 110 -0.16 -9.44 15.12
C THR A 110 -1.65 -9.60 14.85
N HIS A 111 -2.47 -9.84 15.87
CA HIS A 111 -3.92 -9.93 15.71
C HIS A 111 -4.51 -8.65 15.14
N TYR A 112 -4.17 -7.50 15.72
CA TYR A 112 -4.71 -6.21 15.29
C TYR A 112 -4.05 -5.65 14.02
N ALA A 113 -2.85 -6.10 13.67
CA ALA A 113 -2.20 -5.77 12.41
C ALA A 113 -2.86 -6.41 11.18
N ALA A 114 -3.48 -7.58 11.35
CA ALA A 114 -4.23 -8.31 10.31
C ALA A 114 -3.48 -8.53 8.98
N GLY A 115 -2.14 -8.64 9.03
CA GLY A 115 -1.29 -8.88 7.87
C GLY A 115 -0.98 -7.65 7.02
N PHE A 116 -1.40 -6.44 7.44
CA PHE A 116 -1.20 -5.21 6.66
C PHE A 116 0.09 -4.47 7.07
N PRO A 117 1.11 -4.39 6.20
CA PRO A 117 2.40 -3.78 6.56
C PRO A 117 2.28 -2.35 7.11
N LYS A 118 1.36 -1.55 6.54
CA LYS A 118 1.15 -0.17 7.01
C LYS A 118 0.64 -0.13 8.45
N VAL A 119 -0.27 -1.02 8.82
CA VAL A 119 -0.82 -1.11 10.18
C VAL A 119 0.26 -1.64 11.13
N MET A 120 1.01 -2.66 10.72
CA MET A 120 2.15 -3.19 11.48
C MET A 120 3.16 -2.10 11.83
N HIS A 121 3.50 -1.23 10.87
CA HIS A 121 4.41 -0.11 11.10
C HIS A 121 3.84 0.91 12.10
N LEU A 122 2.55 1.22 12.03
CA LEU A 122 1.92 2.18 12.94
C LEU A 122 1.88 1.64 14.38
N ILE A 123 1.42 0.41 14.55
CA ILE A 123 1.37 -0.26 15.86
C ILE A 123 2.79 -0.41 16.41
N GLY A 124 3.73 -0.93 15.61
CA GLY A 124 5.12 -1.15 16.04
C GLY A 124 5.82 0.15 16.44
N ASN A 125 5.62 1.24 15.69
CA ASN A 125 6.16 2.55 16.05
C ASN A 125 5.53 3.09 17.35
N ALA A 126 4.22 2.94 17.53
CA ALA A 126 3.57 3.37 18.77
C ALA A 126 4.09 2.57 19.98
N ALA A 127 4.23 1.24 19.86
CA ALA A 127 4.78 0.38 20.90
C ALA A 127 6.22 0.78 21.26
N TYR A 128 7.06 1.03 20.24
CA TYR A 128 8.44 1.48 20.44
C TYR A 128 8.53 2.77 21.29
N TRP A 129 7.64 3.74 21.08
CA TRP A 129 7.65 5.00 21.84
C TRP A 129 7.00 4.89 23.23
N LEU A 130 6.14 3.90 23.43
CA LEU A 130 5.50 3.64 24.72
C LEU A 130 6.42 2.91 25.68
N ASP A 131 7.28 2.03 25.15
CA ASP A 131 8.27 1.28 25.92
C ASP A 131 9.14 2.19 26.79
N ARG A 132 9.40 1.73 28.02
CA ARG A 132 10.25 2.42 28.98
C ARG A 132 11.25 1.52 29.67
N ASP A 133 11.15 0.21 29.50
CA ASP A 133 11.98 -0.77 30.21
C ASP A 133 12.71 -1.74 29.28
N GLY A 134 12.56 -1.59 27.97
CA GLY A 134 13.20 -2.43 26.96
C GLY A 134 12.43 -3.72 26.68
N THR A 135 11.17 -3.82 27.12
CA THR A 135 10.31 -4.99 26.90
C THR A 135 8.89 -4.59 26.57
N ILE A 136 8.43 -4.87 25.34
CA ILE A 136 7.03 -4.69 24.96
C ILE A 136 6.16 -5.76 25.62
N ASP A 137 5.34 -5.34 26.58
CA ASP A 137 4.38 -6.18 27.27
C ASP A 137 2.93 -6.05 26.72
N GLU A 138 1.98 -6.70 27.40
CA GLU A 138 0.58 -6.70 27.00
C GLU A 138 -0.05 -5.29 27.03
N ASP A 139 0.32 -4.48 28.03
CA ASP A 139 -0.25 -3.16 28.25
C ASP A 139 0.31 -2.15 27.23
N ASP A 140 1.60 -2.25 26.92
CA ASP A 140 2.23 -1.50 25.83
C ASP A 140 1.60 -1.84 24.48
N ALA A 141 1.40 -3.13 24.19
CA ALA A 141 0.82 -3.58 22.94
C ALA A 141 -0.63 -3.09 22.78
N LEU A 142 -1.46 -3.19 23.82
CA LEU A 142 -2.83 -2.67 23.78
C LEU A 142 -2.86 -1.16 23.58
N SER A 143 -2.03 -0.43 24.31
CA SER A 143 -1.93 1.03 24.20
C SER A 143 -1.45 1.44 22.80
N ALA A 144 -0.47 0.73 22.23
CA ALA A 144 0.03 0.95 20.88
C ALA A 144 -1.04 0.74 19.81
N VAL A 145 -1.84 -0.31 19.95
CA VAL A 145 -2.98 -0.58 19.06
C VAL A 145 -3.99 0.56 19.11
N LEU A 146 -4.33 1.06 20.30
CA LEU A 146 -5.27 2.18 20.44
C LEU A 146 -4.75 3.48 19.79
N ILE A 147 -3.46 3.79 19.98
CA ILE A 147 -2.82 4.95 19.34
C ILE A 147 -2.82 4.80 17.81
N ALA A 148 -2.42 3.62 17.32
CA ALA A 148 -2.41 3.34 15.89
C ALA A 148 -3.82 3.40 15.27
N ALA A 149 -4.83 2.91 15.99
CA ALA A 149 -6.23 3.00 15.57
C ALA A 149 -6.71 4.45 15.45
N ASP A 150 -6.32 5.33 16.38
CA ASP A 150 -6.62 6.76 16.29
C ASP A 150 -5.92 7.43 15.11
N GLU A 151 -4.65 7.09 14.84
CA GLU A 151 -3.94 7.58 13.66
C GLU A 151 -4.56 7.13 12.33
N VAL A 152 -4.97 5.86 12.25
CA VAL A 152 -5.68 5.32 11.09
C VAL A 152 -7.05 6.01 10.96
N GLY A 153 -7.79 6.14 12.05
CA GLY A 153 -9.08 6.82 12.10
C GLY A 153 -8.99 8.24 11.55
N LYS A 154 -8.08 9.06 12.10
CA LYS A 154 -7.83 10.44 11.62
C LYS A 154 -7.48 10.47 10.14
N ARG A 155 -6.55 9.63 9.67
CA ARG A 155 -6.10 9.68 8.26
C ARG A 155 -7.15 9.23 7.25
N TYR A 156 -7.99 8.24 7.59
CA TYR A 156 -8.96 7.65 6.65
C TYR A 156 -10.39 8.20 6.80
N VAL A 157 -10.82 8.55 8.01
CA VAL A 157 -12.13 9.15 8.27
C VAL A 157 -12.12 10.64 7.94
N ASP A 158 -11.09 11.40 8.36
CA ASP A 158 -11.04 12.83 8.03
C ASP A 158 -10.95 13.06 6.53
N GLN A 159 -10.25 12.21 5.75
CA GLN A 159 -10.21 12.37 4.29
C GLN A 159 -11.56 12.11 3.61
N GLN A 160 -12.34 11.13 4.08
CA GLN A 160 -13.68 10.86 3.54
C GLN A 160 -14.68 11.93 3.98
N VAL A 161 -14.60 12.38 5.24
CA VAL A 161 -15.44 13.44 5.80
C VAL A 161 -15.10 14.80 5.17
N TYR A 162 -13.84 15.16 4.95
CA TYR A 162 -13.46 16.39 4.23
C TYR A 162 -13.89 16.38 2.76
N LYS A 163 -13.82 15.23 2.07
CA LYS A 163 -14.35 15.10 0.70
C LYS A 163 -15.88 15.22 0.68
N ALA A 164 -16.57 14.66 1.65
CA ALA A 164 -18.03 14.76 1.78
C ALA A 164 -18.49 16.17 2.17
N LEU A 165 -17.78 16.83 3.10
CA LEU A 165 -18.03 18.21 3.53
C LEU A 165 -17.83 19.23 2.40
N ARG A 166 -17.00 18.94 1.39
CA ARG A 166 -16.80 19.78 0.19
C ARG A 166 -17.85 19.59 -0.90
N SER A 167 -18.79 18.67 -0.75
CA SER A 167 -19.89 18.55 -1.71
C SER A 167 -20.91 19.65 -1.45
N ASP A 168 -21.27 20.40 -2.49
CA ASP A 168 -22.28 21.46 -2.41
C ASP A 168 -23.63 20.93 -1.87
N ASP A 169 -23.91 19.65 -2.12
CA ASP A 169 -25.08 18.94 -1.61
C ASP A 169 -25.09 18.85 -0.08
N TYR A 170 -23.96 18.52 0.56
CA TYR A 170 -23.89 18.42 2.02
C TYR A 170 -23.97 19.80 2.70
N HIS A 171 -23.37 20.83 2.09
CA HIS A 171 -23.57 22.23 2.51
C HIS A 171 -25.04 22.65 2.42
N SER A 172 -25.75 22.24 1.36
CA SER A 172 -27.17 22.55 1.21
C SER A 172 -28.06 21.85 2.26
N ILE A 173 -27.70 20.64 2.68
CA ILE A 173 -28.39 19.89 3.73
C ILE A 173 -28.14 20.53 5.09
N LEU A 174 -26.88 20.84 5.42
CA LEU A 174 -26.52 21.53 6.67
C LEU A 174 -27.15 22.93 6.75
N ALA A 175 -27.19 23.69 5.65
CA ALA A 175 -27.84 24.99 5.60
C ALA A 175 -29.36 24.89 5.82
N LYS A 176 -30.02 23.86 5.28
CA LYS A 176 -31.44 23.60 5.55
C LYS A 176 -31.69 23.22 7.00
N ILE A 177 -30.86 22.36 7.59
CA ILE A 177 -30.98 21.96 8.99
C ILE A 177 -30.74 23.16 9.92
N ALA A 178 -29.72 23.98 9.64
CA ALA A 178 -29.43 25.20 10.39
C ALA A 178 -30.55 26.26 10.25
N GLY A 179 -31.12 26.42 9.05
CA GLY A 179 -32.27 27.29 8.80
C GLY A 179 -33.55 26.82 9.49
N MET A 180 -33.74 25.50 9.62
CA MET A 180 -34.87 24.93 10.38
C MET A 180 -34.71 25.15 11.89
N GLY A 181 -33.48 25.07 12.43
CA GLY A 181 -33.19 25.34 13.84
C GLY A 181 -33.38 26.81 14.25
N LEU A 182 -33.16 27.76 13.34
CA LEU A 182 -33.38 29.20 13.57
C LEU A 182 -34.87 29.62 13.43
N SER A 183 -35.75 28.73 12.95
CA SER A 183 -37.19 28.99 12.86
C SER A 183 -37.99 28.52 14.08
N MET A 184 -37.33 27.94 15.08
CA MET A 184 -37.93 27.49 16.35
C MET A 184 -37.43 28.29 17.58
N SER A 185 -36.95 29.51 17.39
CA SER A 185 -36.69 30.48 18.47
C SER A 185 -37.65 31.65 18.41
#